data_AF-A0A8J7IJY1-F1
#
_entry.id   AF-A0A8J7IJY1-F1
#
_cell.length_a   1.000
_cell.length_b   1.000
_cell.length_c   1.000
_cell.angle_alpha   90.00
_cell.angle_beta   90.00
_cell.angle_gamma   90.00
#
_symmetry.space_group_name_H-M   'P 1'
#
loop_
_entity.id
_entity.type
_entity.pdbx_description
1 polymer ?
#
loop_
_entity_poly.entity_id
_entity_poly.type
_entity_poly.pdbx_seq_one_letter_code
_entity_poly.pdbx_strand_id
1 'polypeptide(L)' 'MTHNDWILDVLADLKSFASANGLGALAEQLDDTKLIAAAEIASQNEKAQARLNGEHGQLEPDLGGLGRHQRA' A
#
# COMPACT_ATOMS: atom_id res chain seq x y z
N MET A 1 -3.95 -5.26 -8.71
CA MET A 1 -3.86 -3.89 -9.24
C MET A 1 -4.55 -2.98 -8.27
N THR A 2 -3.79 -2.07 -7.69
CA THR A 2 -4.32 -1.08 -6.77
C THR A 2 -4.73 0.14 -7.56
N HIS A 3 -5.67 0.92 -7.05
CA HIS A 3 -6.29 2.01 -7.83
C HIS A 3 -5.28 3.02 -8.39
N ASN A 4 -4.07 3.07 -7.83
CA ASN A 4 -3.06 4.06 -8.16
C ASN A 4 -1.94 3.52 -9.07
N ASP A 5 -1.90 2.23 -9.41
CA ASP A 5 -0.77 1.66 -10.18
C ASP A 5 -0.64 2.29 -11.59
N TRP A 6 -1.76 2.77 -12.17
CA TRP A 6 -1.79 3.39 -13.51
C TRP A 6 -0.89 4.61 -13.64
N ILE A 7 -0.60 5.33 -12.53
CA ILE A 7 0.24 6.51 -12.58
C ILE A 7 1.70 6.15 -12.90
N LEU A 8 2.15 4.94 -12.54
CA LEU A 8 3.53 4.50 -12.78
C LEU A 8 3.80 4.29 -14.28
N ASP A 9 2.78 3.88 -15.02
CA ASP A 9 2.82 3.74 -16.47
C ASP A 9 2.84 5.14 -17.14
N VAL A 10 1.96 6.04 -16.70
CA VAL A 10 1.94 7.43 -17.20
C VAL A 10 3.27 8.14 -16.94
N LEU A 11 3.86 7.98 -15.76
CA LEU A 11 5.17 8.56 -15.45
C LEU A 11 6.29 7.95 -16.31
N ALA A 12 6.19 6.67 -16.69
CA ALA A 12 7.13 6.04 -17.62
C ALA A 12 7.01 6.62 -19.04
N ASP A 13 5.78 6.84 -19.50
CA ASP A 13 5.51 7.45 -20.80
C ASP A 13 6.02 8.89 -20.87
N LEU A 14 5.77 9.68 -19.82
CA LEU A 14 6.25 11.06 -19.72
C LEU A 14 7.79 11.12 -19.67
N LYS A 15 8.45 10.21 -18.95
CA LYS A 15 9.93 10.13 -18.93
C LYS A 15 10.46 9.82 -20.33
N SER A 16 9.83 8.90 -21.03
CA SER A 16 10.21 8.52 -22.39
C SER A 16 10.04 9.68 -23.36
N PHE A 17 8.92 10.41 -23.26
CA PHE A 17 8.69 11.64 -24.00
C PHE A 17 9.75 12.71 -23.70
N ALA A 18 10.02 12.98 -22.42
CA ALA A 18 11.02 13.97 -22.01
C ALA A 18 12.41 13.63 -22.57
N SER A 19 12.81 12.35 -22.48
CA SER A 19 14.09 11.85 -23.00
C SER A 19 14.17 12.01 -24.52
N ALA A 20 13.12 11.63 -25.25
CA ALA A 20 13.05 11.75 -26.71
C ALA A 20 13.11 13.20 -27.21
N ASN A 21 12.70 14.16 -26.37
CA ASN A 21 12.68 15.59 -26.70
C ASN A 21 13.85 16.39 -26.09
N GLY A 22 14.87 15.72 -25.55
CA GLY A 22 16.04 16.39 -24.98
C GLY A 22 15.77 17.15 -23.68
N LEU A 23 14.65 16.87 -23.00
CA LEU A 23 14.25 17.48 -21.73
C LEU A 23 14.87 16.69 -20.56
N GLY A 24 16.20 16.63 -20.50
CA GLY A 24 16.94 15.76 -19.56
C GLY A 24 16.59 15.99 -18.09
N ALA A 25 16.55 17.26 -17.65
CA ALA A 25 16.18 17.60 -16.26
C ALA A 25 14.75 17.14 -15.89
N LEU A 26 13.82 17.22 -16.84
CA LEU A 26 12.46 16.73 -16.64
C LEU A 26 12.43 15.19 -16.55
N ALA A 27 13.21 14.50 -17.40
CA ALA A 27 13.30 13.04 -17.34
C ALA A 27 13.88 12.54 -16.01
N GLU A 28 14.86 13.26 -15.44
CA GLU A 28 15.42 12.98 -14.11
C GLU A 28 14.37 13.19 -13.01
N GLN A 29 13.68 14.33 -13.00
CA GLN A 29 12.60 14.61 -12.04
C GLN A 29 11.46 13.58 -12.12
N LEU A 30 11.13 13.11 -13.32
CA LEU A 30 10.11 12.08 -13.52
C LEU A 30 10.55 10.72 -12.98
N ASP A 31 11.85 10.42 -12.99
CA ASP A 31 12.39 9.20 -12.38
C ASP A 31 12.26 9.23 -10.85
N ASP A 32 12.64 10.34 -10.23
CA ASP A 32 12.47 10.56 -8.78
C ASP A 32 11.00 10.52 -8.37
N THR A 33 10.13 11.16 -9.17
CA THR A 33 8.68 11.17 -8.93
C THR A 33 8.12 9.75 -8.98
N LYS A 34 8.58 8.92 -9.93
CA LYS A 34 8.17 7.52 -10.03
C LYS A 34 8.59 6.71 -8.82
N LEU A 35 9.78 6.95 -8.26
CA LEU A 35 10.23 6.29 -7.02
C LEU A 35 9.34 6.64 -5.83
N ILE A 36 9.03 7.92 -5.63
CA ILE A 36 8.14 8.36 -4.55
C ILE A 36 6.74 7.76 -4.71
N ALA A 37 6.18 7.83 -5.93
CA ALA A 37 4.86 7.26 -6.20
C ALA A 37 4.81 5.74 -5.91
N ALA A 38 5.84 4.99 -6.32
CA ALA A 38 5.92 3.56 -6.03
C ALA A 38 5.97 3.27 -4.52
N ALA A 39 6.75 4.05 -3.76
CA ALA A 39 6.83 3.90 -2.30
C ALA A 39 5.50 4.21 -1.60
N GLU A 40 4.79 5.26 -2.04
CA GLU A 40 3.49 5.62 -1.47
C GLU A 40 2.41 4.58 -1.78
N ILE A 41 2.37 4.06 -3.01
CA ILE A 41 1.45 3.00 -3.42
C ILE A 41 1.70 1.74 -2.58
N ALA A 42 2.97 1.33 -2.42
CA ALA A 42 3.33 0.18 -1.59
C ALA A 42 2.85 0.38 -0.13
N SER A 43 3.11 1.56 0.46
CA SER A 43 2.67 1.87 1.83
C SER A 43 1.14 1.86 1.99
N GLN A 44 0.40 2.37 0.99
CA GLN A 44 -1.07 2.33 1.02
C GLN A 44 -1.59 0.89 0.95
N ASN A 45 -0.94 0.04 0.15
CA ASN A 45 -1.32 -1.37 0.02
C ASN A 45 -1.05 -2.15 1.31
N GLU A 46 0.10 -1.91 1.94
CA GLU A 46 0.43 -2.46 3.26
C GLU A 46 -0.59 -2.04 4.31
N LYS A 47 -0.99 -0.75 4.34
CA LYS A 47 -2.02 -0.24 5.26
C LYS A 47 -3.39 -0.89 4.99
N ALA A 48 -3.77 -1.07 3.73
CA ALA A 48 -5.01 -1.74 3.36
C ALA A 48 -4.99 -3.21 3.80
N GLN A 49 -3.88 -3.92 3.59
CA GLN A 49 -3.69 -5.30 4.05
C GLN A 49 -3.71 -5.42 5.57
N ALA A 50 -3.02 -4.52 6.29
CA ALA A 50 -3.01 -4.50 7.75
C ALA A 50 -4.41 -4.31 8.35
N ARG A 51 -5.26 -3.50 7.71
CA ARG A 51 -6.68 -3.34 8.12
C ARG A 51 -7.47 -4.63 7.94
N LEU A 52 -7.37 -5.27 6.77
CA LEU A 52 -8.05 -6.54 6.49
C LEU A 52 -7.62 -7.68 7.44
N ASN A 53 -6.34 -7.69 7.84
CA ASN A 53 -5.81 -8.69 8.76
C ASN A 53 -6.17 -8.39 10.23
N GLY A 54 -6.20 -7.11 10.62
CA GLY A 54 -6.64 -6.68 11.95
C GLY A 54 -8.11 -7.00 12.23
N GLU A 55 -8.96 -6.97 11.19
CA GLU A 55 -10.37 -7.35 11.29
C GLU A 55 -10.56 -8.88 11.50
N HIS A 56 -9.69 -9.72 10.93
CA HIS A 56 -9.71 -11.17 11.17
C HIS A 56 -9.10 -11.58 12.52
N GLY A 57 -8.25 -10.74 13.12
CA GLY A 57 -7.67 -10.98 14.44
C GLY A 57 -8.59 -10.67 15.62
N GLN A 58 -9.80 -10.16 15.37
CA GLN A 58 -10.71 -9.69 16.43
C GLN A 58 -11.93 -10.60 16.68
N LEU A 59 -11.98 -11.80 16.08
CA LEU A 59 -12.96 -12.81 16.45
C LEU A 59 -12.34 -13.82 17.42
N GLU A 60 -12.81 -13.72 18.66
CA GLU A 60 -12.72 -14.66 19.78
C GLU A 60 -11.40 -14.72 20.58
N PRO A 61 -11.32 -14.03 21.73
CA PRO A 61 -11.14 -14.78 22.96
C PRO A 61 -12.48 -15.47 23.25
N ASP A 62 -12.61 -16.72 22.84
CA ASP A 62 -13.47 -17.68 23.53
C ASP A 62 -13.00 -17.65 24.98
N LEU A 63 -13.62 -16.79 25.78
CA LEU A 63 -13.52 -16.82 27.23
C LEU A 63 -14.23 -18.11 27.63
N GLY A 64 -13.42 -19.17 27.53
CA GLY A 64 -13.74 -20.54 27.83
C GLY A 64 -14.60 -20.61 29.07
N GLY A 65 -15.72 -21.30 28.90
CA GLY A 65 -16.80 -21.32 29.83
C GLY A 65 -16.47 -21.79 31.25
N LEU A 66 -17.48 -21.56 32.08
CA LEU A 66 -17.99 -22.53 33.03
C LEU A 66 -17.00 -23.05 34.07
N GLY A 67 -17.17 -22.51 35.26
CA GLY A 67 -17.34 -23.37 36.42
C GLY A 67 -16.49 -22.97 37.59
N ARG A 68 -17.11 -22.36 38.61
CA ARG A 68 -16.78 -22.67 40.00
C ARG A 68 -18.06 -22.75 40.83
N HIS A 69 -18.35 -24.01 41.16
CA HIS A 69 -19.31 -24.49 42.13
C HIS A 69 -19.13 -23.84 43.51
N GLN A 70 -20.28 -23.62 44.15
CA GLN A 70 -20.65 -23.90 45.55
C GLN A 70 -19.53 -23.98 46.60
N ARG A 71 -19.71 -23.19 47.66
CA ARG A 71 -19.36 -23.45 49.08
C ARG A 71 -19.81 -22.23 49.88
N ALA A 72 -20.35 -22.28 51.09
CA ALA A 72 -20.99 -23.28 51.94
C ALA A 72 -21.73 -22.44 53.01
#